data_AF-A0A3A5ALU3-F1
#
_entry.id   AF-A0A3A5ALU3-F1
#
_cell.length_a   1.000
_cell.length_b   1.000
_cell.length_c   1.000
_cell.angle_alpha   90.00
_cell.angle_beta   90.00
_cell.angle_gamma   90.00
#
_symmetry.space_group_name_H-M   'P 1'
#
loop_
_entity.id
_entity.type
_entity.pdbx_description
1 polymer ?
#
loop_
_entity_poly.entity_id
_entity_poly.type
_entity_poly.pdbx_seq_one_letter_code
_entity_poly.pdbx_strand_id
1 'polypeptide(L)'
;MKLKITRNQKAQKGVFGGHKGMTFTLSSRVELTPEEENLVTKYKLENHPLTFTNQNGSQIPKETVSTLMQGTTTEVKDITILLNNEEVIKGACKDFKLLLDVMATFGGEEVIEF
;
A
#
# COMPACT_ATOMS: atom_id res chain seq x y z
N MET A 1 9.52 7.95 5.37
CA MET A 1 8.77 7.20 4.34
C MET A 1 7.89 8.12 3.53
N LYS A 2 7.70 7.84 2.23
CA LYS A 2 6.75 8.51 1.35
C LYS A 2 5.91 7.49 0.59
N LEU A 3 4.59 7.62 0.62
CA LEU A 3 3.68 6.88 -0.24
C LEU A 3 3.39 7.71 -1.50
N LYS A 4 3.65 7.15 -2.68
CA LYS A 4 3.29 7.71 -3.98
C LYS A 4 2.08 6.98 -4.54
N ILE A 5 1.01 7.71 -4.80
CA ILE A 5 -0.22 7.21 -5.41
C ILE A 5 -0.44 7.90 -6.76
N THR A 6 -0.79 7.14 -7.78
CA THR A 6 -1.23 7.66 -9.08
C THR A 6 -2.57 7.04 -9.43
N ARG A 7 -3.54 7.87 -9.84
CA ARG A 7 -4.83 7.44 -10.35
C ARG A 7 -4.90 7.70 -11.84
N ASN A 8 -5.42 6.75 -12.60
CA ASN A 8 -5.68 6.89 -14.02
C ASN A 8 -7.04 6.33 -14.38
N GLN A 9 -7.55 6.70 -15.56
CA GLN A 9 -8.78 6.16 -16.10
C GLN A 9 -8.72 6.02 -17.62
N LYS A 10 -9.35 4.98 -18.15
CA LYS A 10 -9.52 4.75 -19.59
C LYS A 10 -10.97 4.41 -19.91
N ALA A 11 -11.49 4.97 -20.99
CA ALA A 11 -12.80 4.58 -21.49
C ALA A 11 -12.73 3.17 -22.09
N GLN A 12 -13.67 2.31 -21.71
CA GLN A 12 -13.87 1.03 -22.38
C GLN A 12 -14.73 1.25 -23.63
N LYS A 13 -14.16 1.00 -24.81
CA LYS A 13 -14.88 1.06 -26.09
C LYS A 13 -15.33 -0.34 -26.50
N GLY A 14 -16.58 -0.46 -26.96
CA GLY A 14 -17.09 -1.67 -27.59
C GLY A 14 -16.56 -1.86 -29.01
N VAL A 15 -16.75 -3.06 -29.57
CA VAL A 15 -16.33 -3.46 -30.93
C VAL A 15 -16.90 -2.56 -32.04
N PHE A 16 -17.95 -1.78 -31.73
CA PHE A 16 -18.59 -0.80 -32.64
C PHE A 16 -18.48 0.65 -32.15
N GLY A 17 -17.49 0.98 -31.33
CA GLY A 17 -17.24 2.35 -30.87
C GLY A 17 -18.19 2.88 -29.78
N GLY A 18 -19.21 2.12 -29.39
CA GLY A 18 -20.10 2.47 -28.27
C GLY A 18 -19.37 2.48 -26.91
N HIS A 19 -19.73 3.41 -26.04
CA HIS A 19 -19.18 3.52 -24.68
C HIS A 19 -19.67 2.36 -23.81
N LYS A 20 -18.75 1.55 -23.27
CA LYS A 20 -19.05 0.39 -22.38
C LYS A 20 -18.75 0.66 -20.90
N GLY A 21 -18.37 1.89 -20.56
CA GLY A 21 -18.03 2.30 -19.21
C GLY A 21 -16.57 2.74 -19.08
N MET A 22 -16.12 2.82 -17.82
CA MET A 22 -14.78 3.26 -17.46
C MET A 22 -14.00 2.16 -16.79
N THR A 23 -12.69 2.23 -16.92
CA THR A 23 -11.75 1.45 -16.13
C THR A 23 -10.83 2.41 -15.43
N PHE A 24 -10.62 2.17 -14.15
CA PHE A 24 -9.79 2.98 -13.28
C PHE A 24 -8.57 2.17 -12.85
N THR A 25 -7.45 2.85 -12.71
CA THR A 25 -6.18 2.25 -12.32
C THR A 25 -5.62 3.02 -11.14
N LEU A 26 -5.20 2.29 -10.11
CA LEU A 26 -4.52 2.82 -8.93
C LEU A 26 -3.13 2.22 -8.86
N SER A 27 -2.10 3.04 -9.04
CA SER A 27 -0.70 2.66 -8.83
C SER A 27 -0.23 3.20 -7.49
N SER A 28 0.43 2.37 -6.69
CA SER A 28 0.93 2.73 -5.36
C SER A 28 2.37 2.26 -5.19
N ARG A 29 3.24 3.12 -4.65
CA ARG A 29 4.63 2.77 -4.33
C ARG A 29 5.10 3.45 -3.06
N VAL A 30 5.78 2.72 -2.20
CA VAL A 30 6.43 3.26 -1.00
C VAL A 30 7.91 3.50 -1.27
N GLU A 31 8.39 4.67 -0.87
CA GLU A 31 9.81 5.02 -0.81
C GLU A 31 10.21 5.20 0.66
N LEU A 32 11.14 4.36 1.10
CA LEU A 32 11.71 4.40 2.44
C LEU A 32 12.91 5.37 2.47
N THR A 33 13.20 5.93 3.64
CA THR A 33 14.51 6.57 3.87
C THR A 33 15.57 5.48 4.13
N PRO A 34 16.86 5.78 4.01
CA PRO A 34 17.92 4.81 4.29
C PRO A 34 17.80 4.20 5.71
N GLU A 35 17.40 4.99 6.70
CA GLU A 35 17.20 4.52 8.08
C GLU A 35 16.04 3.51 8.16
N GLU A 36 14.94 3.78 7.46
CA GLU A 36 13.78 2.90 7.39
C GLU A 36 14.10 1.61 6.62
N GLU A 37 14.87 1.68 5.53
CA GLU A 37 15.35 0.50 4.81
C GLU A 37 16.20 -0.39 5.72
N ASN A 38 17.11 0.21 6.50
CA ASN A 38 17.92 -0.52 7.46
C ASN A 38 17.05 -1.22 8.53
N LEU A 39 15.97 -0.58 8.99
CA LEU A 39 15.02 -1.23 9.91
C LEU A 39 14.29 -2.39 9.25
N VAL A 40 13.83 -2.25 8.02
CA VAL A 40 13.18 -3.34 7.26
C VAL A 40 14.12 -4.54 7.16
N THR A 41 15.38 -4.33 6.77
CA THR A 41 16.38 -5.40 6.68
C THR A 41 16.73 -5.99 8.05
N LYS A 42 16.94 -5.17 9.07
CA LYS A 42 17.27 -5.61 10.44
C LYS A 42 16.18 -6.52 11.01
N TYR A 43 14.92 -6.16 10.82
CA TYR A 43 13.75 -6.88 11.35
C TYR A 43 13.13 -7.87 10.36
N LYS A 44 13.71 -8.04 9.15
CA LYS A 44 13.24 -8.96 8.10
C LYS A 44 11.78 -8.74 7.70
N LEU A 45 11.39 -7.49 7.50
CA LEU A 45 10.01 -7.09 7.26
C LEU A 45 9.61 -7.13 5.79
N GLU A 46 10.46 -7.58 4.87
CA GLU A 46 10.21 -7.54 3.44
C GLU A 46 8.90 -8.27 3.06
N ASN A 47 8.58 -9.35 3.77
CA ASN A 47 7.36 -10.14 3.57
C ASN A 47 6.25 -9.82 4.57
N HIS A 48 6.42 -8.78 5.39
CA HIS A 48 5.40 -8.36 6.33
C HIS A 48 4.16 -7.88 5.55
N PRO A 49 2.96 -8.46 5.80
CA PRO A 49 1.74 -8.08 5.12
C PRO A 49 1.28 -6.70 5.58
N LEU A 50 0.97 -5.82 4.63
CA LEU A 50 0.46 -4.47 4.89
C LEU A 50 -1.05 -4.40 4.73
N THR A 51 -1.57 -5.12 3.74
CA THR A 51 -3.00 -5.16 3.44
C THR A 51 -3.42 -6.60 3.21
N PHE A 52 -4.73 -6.81 3.22
CA PHE A 52 -5.29 -8.12 3.00
C PHE A 52 -6.52 -8.05 2.10
N THR A 53 -6.81 -9.18 1.47
CA THR A 53 -8.05 -9.40 0.73
C THR A 53 -8.71 -10.69 1.20
N ASN A 54 -10.03 -10.77 1.08
CA ASN A 54 -10.77 -11.97 1.43
C ASN A 54 -10.88 -12.88 0.21
N GLN A 55 -10.41 -14.11 0.33
CA GLN A 55 -10.60 -15.18 -0.65
C GLN A 55 -11.16 -16.40 0.05
N ASN A 56 -12.33 -16.88 -0.40
CA ASN A 56 -13.00 -18.06 0.15
C ASN A 56 -13.19 -18.03 1.67
N GLY A 57 -13.49 -16.87 2.24
CA GLY A 57 -13.66 -16.68 3.70
C GLY A 57 -12.36 -16.52 4.49
N SER A 58 -11.21 -16.65 3.83
CA SER A 58 -9.90 -16.46 4.45
C SER A 58 -9.30 -15.11 4.05
N GLN A 59 -8.68 -14.46 5.02
CA GLN A 59 -7.92 -13.25 4.81
C GLN A 59 -6.51 -13.62 4.31
N ILE A 60 -6.16 -13.21 3.10
CA ILE A 60 -4.84 -13.44 2.52
C ILE A 60 -4.09 -12.12 2.36
N PRO A 61 -2.76 -12.09 2.56
CA PRO A 61 -1.93 -10.93 2.25
C PRO A 61 -2.12 -10.50 0.80
N LYS A 62 -2.35 -9.20 0.57
CA LYS A 62 -2.46 -8.63 -0.77
C LYS A 62 -1.19 -7.86 -1.13
N GLU A 63 -0.84 -6.85 -0.33
CA GLU A 63 0.41 -6.13 -0.44
C GLU A 63 1.30 -6.43 0.78
N THR A 64 2.60 -6.59 0.53
CA THR A 64 3.66 -6.69 1.54
C THR A 64 4.55 -5.46 1.42
N VAL A 65 5.47 -5.27 2.38
CA VAL A 65 6.48 -4.19 2.31
C VAL A 65 7.25 -4.25 0.98
N SER A 66 7.75 -5.42 0.60
CA SER A 66 8.52 -5.59 -0.64
C SER A 66 7.72 -5.28 -1.91
N THR A 67 6.47 -5.77 -2.01
CA THR A 67 5.66 -5.52 -3.21
C THR A 67 5.27 -4.06 -3.32
N LEU A 68 5.02 -3.38 -2.20
CA LEU A 68 4.70 -1.96 -2.21
C LEU A 68 5.93 -1.07 -2.47
N MET A 69 7.14 -1.48 -2.07
CA MET A 69 8.38 -0.81 -2.45
C MET A 69 8.67 -0.91 -3.94
N GLN A 70 8.44 -2.09 -4.54
CA GLN A 70 8.55 -2.29 -5.99
C GLN A 70 7.47 -1.51 -6.76
N GLY A 71 6.32 -1.33 -6.13
CA GLY A 71 5.17 -0.65 -6.68
C GLY A 71 4.12 -1.63 -7.19
N THR A 72 2.86 -1.37 -6.85
CA THR A 72 1.72 -2.19 -7.26
C THR A 72 0.78 -1.38 -8.14
N THR A 73 0.03 -2.05 -9.00
CA THR A 73 -1.02 -1.43 -9.81
C THR A 73 -2.27 -2.30 -9.79
N THR A 74 -3.40 -1.72 -9.39
CA THR A 74 -4.71 -2.39 -9.39
C THR A 74 -5.61 -1.73 -10.42
N GLU A 75 -6.31 -2.55 -11.22
CA GLU A 75 -7.33 -2.09 -12.18
C GLU A 75 -8.73 -2.46 -11.67
N VAL A 76 -9.66 -1.52 -11.69
CA VAL A 76 -11.05 -1.72 -11.24
C VAL A 76 -12.04 -1.01 -12.18
N LYS A 77 -13.30 -1.47 -12.21
CA LYS A 77 -14.36 -0.87 -13.04
C LYS A 77 -15.23 0.15 -12.30
N ASP A 78 -15.14 0.17 -10.97
CA ASP A 78 -15.92 1.04 -10.10
C ASP A 78 -14.96 1.99 -9.35
N ILE A 79 -15.23 3.29 -9.46
CA ILE A 79 -14.43 4.33 -8.81
C ILE A 79 -14.53 4.24 -7.28
N THR A 80 -15.64 3.77 -6.72
CA THR A 80 -15.80 3.60 -5.27
C THR A 80 -14.86 2.52 -4.74
N ILE A 81 -14.66 1.44 -5.51
CA ILE A 81 -13.67 0.40 -5.19
C ILE A 81 -12.25 0.97 -5.26
N LEU A 82 -11.95 1.83 -6.25
CA LEU A 82 -10.65 2.49 -6.33
C LEU A 82 -10.38 3.33 -5.08
N LEU A 83 -11.34 4.17 -4.69
CA LEU A 83 -11.21 5.05 -3.53
C LEU A 83 -11.06 4.23 -2.24
N ASN A 84 -11.83 3.15 -2.08
CA ASN A 84 -11.68 2.25 -0.93
C ASN A 84 -10.29 1.60 -0.88
N ASN A 85 -9.80 1.06 -2.01
CA ASN A 85 -8.46 0.47 -2.09
C ASN A 85 -7.38 1.48 -1.72
N GLU A 86 -7.54 2.73 -2.15
CA GLU A 86 -6.61 3.80 -1.82
C GLU A 86 -6.59 4.11 -0.32
N GLU A 87 -7.75 4.24 0.32
CA GLU A 87 -7.84 4.47 1.76
C GLU A 87 -7.23 3.32 2.55
N VAL A 88 -7.45 2.07 2.13
CA VAL A 88 -6.80 0.89 2.73
C VAL A 88 -5.27 0.99 2.63
N ILE A 89 -4.72 1.35 1.46
CA ILE A 89 -3.26 1.47 1.27
C ILE A 89 -2.70 2.62 2.12
N LYS A 90 -3.39 3.76 2.20
CA LYS A 90 -2.98 4.88 3.05
C LYS A 90 -2.95 4.49 4.53
N GLY A 91 -4.00 3.81 5.00
CA GLY A 91 -4.09 3.32 6.38
C GLY A 91 -2.93 2.37 6.70
N ALA A 92 -2.74 1.35 5.85
CA ALA A 92 -1.64 0.40 6.00
C ALA A 92 -0.25 1.07 6.01
N CYS A 93 -0.03 2.08 5.17
CA CYS A 93 1.23 2.84 5.18
C CYS A 93 1.39 3.69 6.45
N LYS A 94 0.31 4.27 6.98
CA LYS A 94 0.36 5.01 8.23
C LYS A 94 0.76 4.09 9.40
N ASP A 95 0.14 2.92 9.48
CA ASP A 95 0.42 1.94 10.53
C ASP A 95 1.85 1.37 10.39
N PHE A 96 2.30 1.12 9.17
CA PHE A 96 3.67 0.69 8.91
C PHE A 96 4.70 1.77 9.28
N LYS A 97 4.41 3.06 9.04
CA LYS A 97 5.28 4.14 9.48
C LYS A 97 5.40 4.17 11.00
N LEU A 98 4.28 4.04 11.71
CA LEU A 98 4.29 3.94 13.17
C LEU A 98 5.12 2.76 13.66
N LEU A 99 4.99 1.60 13.01
CA LEU A 99 5.80 0.41 13.34
C LEU A 99 7.30 0.69 13.17
N LEU A 100 7.70 1.33 12.07
CA LEU A 100 9.10 1.70 11.83
C LEU A 100 9.60 2.70 12.88
N ASP A 101 8.78 3.68 13.27
CA ASP A 101 9.13 4.66 14.30
C ASP A 101 9.37 4.00 15.65
N VAL A 102 8.50 3.05 16.05
CA VAL A 102 8.70 2.24 17.27
C VAL A 102 9.95 1.39 17.17
N MET A 103 10.21 0.75 16.02
CA MET A 103 11.41 -0.06 15.84
C MET A 103 12.70 0.76 15.91
N ALA A 104 12.64 2.06 15.56
CA ALA A 104 13.77 2.96 15.66
C ALA A 104 14.14 3.29 17.12
N THR A 105 13.20 3.18 18.07
CA THR A 105 13.48 3.44 19.49
C THR A 105 14.15 2.26 20.19
N PHE A 106 14.01 1.05 19.66
CA PHE A 106 14.57 -0.14 20.29
C PHE A 106 16.12 -0.11 20.34
N GLY A 107 16.65 -0.20 21.56
CA GLY A 107 18.09 -0.11 21.85
C GLY A 107 18.53 1.25 22.40
N GLY A 108 17.62 2.21 22.51
CA GLY A 108 17.81 3.47 23.24
C GLY A 108 17.04 3.51 24.55
N GLU A 109 17.17 4.63 25.26
CA GLU A 109 16.35 4.99 26.42
C GLU A 109 15.28 5.98 25.98
N GLU A 110 14.00 5.70 26.28
CA GLU A 110 12.91 6.63 26.07
C GLU A 110 12.54 7.27 27.42
N VAL A 111 12.73 8.59 27.53
CA VAL A 111 12.37 9.36 28.72
C VAL A 111 11.02 10.01 28.48
N ILE A 112 10.02 9.65 29.30
CA ILE A 112 8.68 10.25 29.27
C ILE A 112 8.48 11.00 30.59
N GLU A 113 8.34 12.33 30.49
CA GLU A 113 8.07 13.21 31.62
C GLU A 113 6.57 13.54 31.69
N PHE A 114 6.03 13.61 32.92
CA PHE A 114 4.62 13.88 33.22
C PHE A 114 4.44 15.23 33.90
#